data_AF-B1WV71-F1
#
_entry.id   AF-B1WV71-F1
#
_cell.length_a   1.000
_cell.length_b   1.000
_cell.length_c   1.000
_cell.angle_alpha   90.00
_cell.angle_beta   90.00
_cell.angle_gamma   90.00
#
_symmetry.space_group_name_H-M   'P 1'
#
loop_
_entity.id
_entity.type
_entity.pdbx_description
1 polymer ?
#
loop_
_entity_poly.entity_id
_entity_poly.type
_entity_poly.pdbx_seq_one_letter_code
_entity_poly.pdbx_strand_id
1 'polypeptide(L)'
;MLEYWSQESQYNAADWKAEITEFRFQIKGILTKNLQNFLVSRFELIYQNSLKYTKRKTELNTFPQKCPYSLEQLLDEDWFPTK
;
A
#
# COMPACT_ATOMS: atom_id res chain seq x y z
N MET A 1 12.42 -15.96 -21.90
CA MET A 1 12.52 -15.84 -20.42
C MET A 1 11.87 -14.55 -19.86
N LEU A 2 11.09 -13.80 -20.64
CA LEU A 2 10.30 -12.65 -20.15
C LEU A 2 8.77 -12.86 -20.25
N GLU A 3 8.32 -13.99 -20.82
CA GLU A 3 6.89 -14.27 -21.00
C GLU A 3 6.21 -14.86 -19.76
N TYR A 4 6.98 -15.29 -18.76
CA TYR A 4 6.42 -15.81 -17.50
C TYR A 4 5.93 -14.70 -16.55
N TRP A 5 6.45 -13.49 -16.68
CA TRP A 5 6.11 -12.38 -15.77
C TRP A 5 4.70 -11.83 -16.02
N SER A 6 4.18 -11.97 -17.24
CA SER A 6 2.83 -11.54 -17.62
C SER A 6 1.74 -12.47 -17.04
N GLN A 7 2.04 -13.77 -16.93
CA GLN A 7 1.14 -14.77 -16.33
C GLN A 7 1.17 -14.70 -14.80
N GLU A 8 2.36 -14.54 -14.20
CA GLU A 8 2.47 -14.37 -12.75
C GLU A 8 1.85 -13.06 -12.25
N SER A 9 1.79 -12.01 -13.06
CA SER A 9 1.10 -10.77 -12.69
C SER A 9 -0.38 -10.96 -12.34
N GLN A 10 -1.08 -11.91 -12.96
CA GLN A 10 -2.48 -12.21 -12.65
C GLN A 10 -2.62 -13.08 -11.39
N TYR A 11 -1.72 -14.06 -11.20
CA TYR A 11 -1.71 -14.92 -10.03
C TYR A 11 -1.21 -14.19 -8.77
N ASN A 12 -0.09 -13.48 -8.87
CA ASN A 12 0.46 -12.67 -7.79
C ASN A 12 -0.47 -11.51 -7.40
N ALA A 13 -1.34 -11.01 -8.29
CA ALA A 13 -2.29 -9.97 -7.88
C ALA A 13 -3.24 -10.45 -6.77
N ALA A 14 -3.58 -11.74 -6.74
CA ALA A 14 -4.37 -12.34 -5.66
C ALA A 14 -3.53 -12.48 -4.39
N ASP A 15 -2.28 -12.94 -4.51
CA ASP A 15 -1.36 -13.11 -3.37
C ASP A 15 -0.99 -11.76 -2.73
N TRP A 16 -0.74 -10.73 -3.54
CA TRP A 16 -0.48 -9.38 -3.05
C TRP A 16 -1.72 -8.77 -2.39
N LYS A 17 -2.93 -9.06 -2.87
CA LYS A 17 -4.16 -8.63 -2.19
C LYS A 17 -4.27 -9.31 -0.83
N ALA A 18 -4.00 -10.62 -0.75
CA ALA A 18 -4.00 -11.36 0.50
C ALA A 18 -2.97 -10.82 1.49
N GLU A 19 -1.75 -10.54 1.03
CA GLU A 19 -0.67 -9.97 1.87
C GLU A 19 -1.02 -8.55 2.36
N ILE A 20 -1.58 -7.69 1.50
CA ILE A 20 -2.08 -6.36 1.90
C ILE A 20 -3.19 -6.48 2.95
N THR A 21 -4.14 -7.39 2.74
CA THR A 21 -5.22 -7.65 3.70
C THR A 21 -4.67 -8.16 5.03
N GLU A 22 -3.66 -9.05 5.01
CA GLU A 22 -3.01 -9.52 6.24
C GLU A 22 -2.33 -8.37 7.00
N PHE A 23 -1.58 -7.50 6.32
CA PHE A 23 -0.98 -6.34 6.96
C PHE A 23 -2.04 -5.40 7.55
N ARG A 24 -3.17 -5.22 6.88
CA ARG A 24 -4.30 -4.42 7.43
C ARG A 24 -4.88 -5.06 8.68
N PHE A 25 -5.10 -6.37 8.70
CA PHE A 25 -5.55 -7.09 9.90
C PHE A 25 -4.58 -6.90 11.06
N GLN A 26 -3.28 -7.05 10.81
CA GLN A 26 -2.25 -6.84 11.82
C GLN A 26 -2.28 -5.41 12.36
N ILE A 27 -2.35 -4.42 11.46
CA ILE A 27 -2.43 -3.00 11.84
C ILE A 27 -3.68 -2.75 12.69
N LYS A 28 -4.84 -3.26 12.30
CA LYS A 28 -6.10 -3.09 13.04
C LYS A 28 -6.06 -3.76 14.41
N GLY A 29 -5.44 -4.93 14.52
CA GLY A 29 -5.23 -5.64 15.78
C GLY A 29 -4.40 -4.83 16.80
N ILE A 30 -3.50 -3.96 16.32
CA ILE A 30 -2.68 -3.07 17.16
C ILE A 30 -3.16 -1.62 17.16
N LEU A 31 -4.25 -1.31 16.45
CA LEU A 31 -4.70 0.06 16.21
C LEU A 31 -5.34 0.64 17.46
N THR A 32 -4.52 1.32 18.27
CA THR A 32 -4.97 2.13 19.40
C THR A 32 -5.24 3.57 18.96
N LYS A 33 -6.02 4.33 19.73
CA LYS A 33 -6.26 5.77 19.47
C LYS A 33 -4.95 6.57 19.33
N ASN A 34 -3.93 6.21 20.11
CA ASN A 34 -2.62 6.86 20.04
C ASN A 34 -1.89 6.55 18.72
N LEU A 35 -1.94 5.29 18.27
CA LEU A 35 -1.35 4.90 16.99
C LEU A 35 -2.08 5.55 15.81
N GLN A 36 -3.40 5.65 15.88
CA GLN A 36 -4.20 6.34 14.86
C GLN A 36 -3.82 7.82 14.76
N ASN A 37 -3.72 8.54 15.88
CA ASN A 37 -3.27 9.94 15.89
C ASN A 37 -1.85 10.09 15.33
N PHE A 38 -0.95 9.15 15.66
CA PHE A 38 0.41 9.13 15.11
C PHE A 38 0.40 8.94 13.59
N LEU A 39 -0.37 7.97 13.08
CA LEU A 39 -0.53 7.73 11.64
C LEU A 39 -1.06 8.96 10.91
N VAL A 40 -2.09 9.62 11.44
CA VAL A 40 -2.64 10.85 10.85
C VAL A 40 -1.57 11.95 10.77
N SER A 41 -0.83 12.18 11.86
CA SER A 41 0.21 13.23 11.89
C SER A 41 1.40 12.94 10.99
N ARG A 42 1.69 11.67 10.70
CA ARG A 42 2.85 11.24 9.90
C ARG A 42 2.48 10.69 8.52
N PHE A 43 1.21 10.75 8.15
CA PHE A 43 0.69 10.10 6.95
C PHE A 43 1.45 10.54 5.69
N GLU A 44 1.65 11.85 5.51
CA GLU A 44 2.38 12.40 4.38
C GLU A 44 3.85 11.94 4.35
N LEU A 45 4.51 11.92 5.51
CA LEU A 45 5.90 11.46 5.62
C LEU A 45 6.03 9.97 5.27
N ILE A 46 5.11 9.14 5.76
CA ILE A 46 5.06 7.71 5.45
C ILE A 46 4.89 7.53 3.94
N TYR A 47 3.96 8.26 3.32
CA TYR A 47 3.74 8.20 1.87
C TYR A 47 4.99 8.59 1.08
N GLN A 48 5.64 9.70 1.43
CA GLN A 48 6.86 10.15 0.74
C GLN A 48 8.01 9.13 0.87
N ASN A 49 8.15 8.48 2.02
CA ASN A 49 9.16 7.45 2.23
C ASN A 49 8.87 6.20 1.38
N SER A 50 7.62 5.73 1.36
CA SER A 50 7.18 4.62 0.51
C SER A 50 7.36 4.95 -0.97
N LEU A 51 7.00 6.17 -1.39
CA LEU A 51 7.20 6.64 -2.76
C LEU A 51 8.69 6.60 -3.16
N LYS A 52 9.59 7.10 -2.30
CA LYS A 52 11.04 7.05 -2.54
C LYS A 52 11.55 5.61 -2.64
N TYR A 53 11.10 4.73 -1.75
CA TYR A 53 11.48 3.32 -1.76
C TYR A 53 11.02 2.63 -3.05
N THR A 54 9.74 2.78 -3.41
CA THR A 54 9.17 2.18 -4.63
C THR A 54 9.83 2.72 -5.89
N LYS A 55 10.10 4.03 -5.97
CA LYS A 55 10.84 4.62 -7.09
C LYS A 55 12.23 4.00 -7.26
N ARG A 56 12.95 3.77 -6.15
CA ARG A 56 14.27 3.10 -6.18
C ARG A 56 14.18 1.63 -6.57
N LYS A 57 13.14 0.92 -6.10
CA LYS A 57 12.97 -0.51 -6.37
C LYS A 57 12.48 -0.80 -7.79
N THR A 58 11.66 0.10 -8.35
CA THR A 58 10.98 -0.12 -9.64
C THR A 58 11.59 0.70 -10.78
N GLU A 59 12.43 1.69 -10.48
CA GLU A 59 12.96 2.68 -11.43
C GLU A 59 11.87 3.47 -12.19
N LEU A 60 10.62 3.41 -11.72
CA LEU A 60 9.47 4.09 -12.32
C LEU A 60 9.23 5.46 -11.68
N ASN A 61 8.93 6.47 -12.52
CA ASN A 61 8.65 7.84 -12.08
C ASN A 61 7.18 8.26 -12.28
N THR A 62 6.30 7.32 -12.62
CA THR A 62 4.88 7.57 -12.94
C THR A 62 3.96 7.71 -11.72
N PHE A 63 4.51 7.55 -10.51
CA PHE A 63 3.74 7.61 -9.27
C PHE A 63 3.36 9.06 -8.89
N PRO A 64 2.15 9.29 -8.38
CA PRO A 64 1.72 10.62 -7.94
C PRO A 64 2.56 11.12 -6.75
N GLN A 65 2.81 12.43 -6.70
CA GLN A 65 3.63 13.03 -5.64
C GLN A 65 2.87 13.19 -4.32
N LYS A 66 1.54 13.26 -4.37
CA LYS A 66 0.66 13.27 -3.19
C LYS A 66 -0.18 12.00 -3.19
N CYS A 67 -0.46 11.47 -2.00
CA CYS A 67 -1.32 10.30 -1.86
C CYS A 67 -2.75 10.66 -2.32
N PRO A 68 -3.33 9.91 -3.27
CA PRO A 68 -4.70 10.15 -3.74
C PRO A 68 -5.76 9.57 -2.80
N TYR A 69 -5.36 8.81 -1.77
CA TYR A 69 -6.26 8.05 -0.90
C TYR A 69 -6.18 8.58 0.54
N SER A 70 -7.29 8.46 1.28
CA SER A 70 -7.31 8.80 2.70
C SER A 70 -6.70 7.68 3.56
N LEU A 71 -6.29 8.01 4.77
CA LEU A 71 -5.82 7.01 5.73
C LEU A 71 -6.93 6.00 6.07
N GLU A 72 -8.20 6.42 6.17
CA GLU A 72 -9.30 5.50 6.43
C GLU A 72 -9.46 4.49 5.28
N GLN A 73 -9.39 4.95 4.03
CA GLN A 73 -9.44 4.07 2.87
C GLN A 73 -8.28 3.05 2.86
N LEU A 74 -7.09 3.48 3.25
CA LEU A 74 -5.92 2.59 3.27
C LEU A 74 -5.99 1.53 4.39
N LEU A 75 -6.61 1.88 5.52
CA LEU A 75 -6.80 0.99 6.67
C LEU A 75 -8.04 0.08 6.53
N ASP A 76 -8.95 0.38 5.60
CA ASP A 76 -10.10 -0.44 5.31
C ASP A 76 -9.66 -1.77 4.66
N GLU A 77 -10.10 -2.88 5.24
CA GLU A 77 -9.73 -4.25 4.87
C GLU A 77 -10.27 -4.63 3.49
N ASP A 78 -11.49 -4.19 3.18
CA ASP A 78 -12.20 -4.53 1.95
C ASP A 78 -11.93 -3.52 0.84
N TRP A 79 -11.26 -2.41 1.16
CA TRP A 79 -11.01 -1.35 0.20
C TRP A 79 -9.78 -1.63 -0.66
N PHE A 80 -10.00 -1.72 -1.97
CA PHE A 80 -8.92 -1.73 -2.96
C PHE A 80 -9.25 -0.73 -4.07
N PRO A 81 -8.26 0.04 -4.56
CA PRO A 81 -8.49 0.95 -5.66
C PRO A 81 -8.88 0.14 -6.89
N THR A 82 -10.11 0.32 -7.34
CA THR A 82 -10.57 -0.17 -8.64
C THR A 82 -9.98 0.75 -9.70
N LYS A 83 -9.39 0.13 -10.72
CA LYS A 83 -8.59 0.79 -11.77
C LYS A 83 -9.43 1.75 -12.60
#